data_AF-A0A933Q7S8-F1
#
_entry.id   AF-A0A933Q7S8-F1
#
_cell.length_a   1.000
_cell.length_b   1.000
_cell.length_c   1.000
_cell.angle_alpha   90.00
_cell.angle_beta   90.00
_cell.angle_gamma   90.00
#
_symmetry.space_group_name_H-M   'P 1'
#
loop_
_entity.id
_entity.type
_entity.pdbx_description
1 polymer ?
#
loop_
_entity_poly.entity_id
_entity_poly.type
_entity_poly.pdbx_seq_one_letter_code
_entity_poly.pdbx_strand_id
1 'polypeptide(L)'
;MNQWEVFVMDVAELAEGQDIELTIRTLNPGLHKYTYKRVRAQVSSDLKKFPDQLQVRLGRGQMSKSRFSIKVLGDVQRMPAKYL
;
A
#
# COMPACT_ATOMS: atom_id res chain seq x y z
N MET A 1 8.66 -3.46 11.55
CA MET A 1 7.97 -3.93 10.33
C MET A 1 6.55 -3.42 10.38
N ASN A 2 6.20 -2.49 9.51
CA ASN A 2 4.84 -2.01 9.40
C ASN A 2 4.00 -3.00 8.59
N GLN A 3 2.73 -3.06 8.92
CA GLN A 3 1.73 -3.83 8.19
C GLN A 3 0.80 -2.87 7.47
N TRP A 4 0.74 -3.03 6.15
CA TRP A 4 -0.08 -2.22 5.27
C TRP A 4 -1.11 -3.09 4.57
N GLU A 5 -2.17 -2.43 4.12
CA GLU A 5 -3.20 -3.03 3.29
C GLU A 5 -3.51 -2.11 2.12
N VAL A 6 -3.75 -2.69 0.95
CA VAL A 6 -4.17 -1.99 -0.26
C VAL A 6 -5.43 -2.62 -0.82
N PHE A 7 -6.26 -1.79 -1.46
CA PHE A 7 -7.44 -2.23 -2.21
C PHE A 7 -7.18 -1.98 -3.69
N VAL A 8 -7.22 -3.04 -4.50
CA VAL A 8 -7.02 -3.01 -5.96
C VAL A 8 -8.16 -3.76 -6.65
N MET A 9 -8.43 -3.47 -7.91
CA MET A 9 -9.41 -4.26 -8.68
C MET A 9 -8.77 -5.54 -9.21
N ASP A 10 -7.52 -5.43 -9.66
CA ASP A 10 -6.68 -6.53 -10.10
C ASP A 10 -5.32 -6.51 -9.37
N VAL A 11 -4.80 -7.69 -9.03
CA VAL A 11 -3.45 -7.83 -8.47
C VAL A 11 -2.39 -7.38 -9.48
N ALA A 12 -2.67 -7.45 -10.77
CA ALA A 12 -1.79 -6.95 -11.84
C ALA A 12 -1.50 -5.45 -11.73
N GLU A 13 -2.32 -4.67 -11.01
CA GLU A 13 -2.06 -3.25 -10.73
C GLU A 13 -0.81 -3.05 -9.84
N LEU A 14 -0.39 -4.08 -9.11
CA LEU A 14 0.80 -4.08 -8.26
C LEU A 14 2.04 -4.46 -9.07
N ALA A 15 2.36 -3.66 -10.08
CA ALA A 15 3.51 -3.86 -10.95
C ALA A 15 4.82 -3.80 -10.14
N GLU A 16 5.58 -4.90 -10.15
CA GLU A 16 6.84 -4.98 -9.42
C GLU A 16 7.94 -4.12 -10.06
N GLY A 17 8.81 -3.58 -9.23
CA GLY A 17 10.00 -2.85 -9.69
C GLY A 17 9.73 -1.46 -10.29
N GLN A 18 8.48 -0.98 -10.21
CA GLN A 18 8.11 0.39 -10.60
C GLN A 18 7.66 1.20 -9.40
N ASP A 19 7.84 2.51 -9.51
CA ASP A 19 7.28 3.48 -8.57
C ASP A 19 5.80 3.65 -8.87
N ILE A 20 4.95 3.12 -7.99
CA ILE A 20 3.50 3.16 -8.14
C ILE A 20 2.87 4.01 -7.04
N GLU A 21 1.84 4.77 -7.40
CA GLU A 21 1.03 5.49 -6.43
C GLU A 21 -0.09 4.60 -5.91
N LEU A 22 -0.10 4.35 -4.61
CA LEU A 22 -1.07 3.50 -3.95
C LEU A 22 -1.76 4.24 -2.81
N THR A 23 -3.04 3.93 -2.61
CA THR A 23 -3.74 4.28 -1.37
C THR A 23 -3.62 3.10 -0.42
N ILE A 24 -2.75 3.22 0.58
CA ILE A 24 -2.52 2.17 1.56
C ILE A 24 -3.15 2.54 2.90
N ARG A 25 -3.45 1.51 3.68
CA ARG A 25 -4.05 1.62 5.00
C ARG A 25 -3.13 0.95 6.02
N THR A 26 -2.90 1.59 7.16
CA THR A 26 -2.11 0.96 8.23
C THR A 26 -2.93 -0.10 8.96
N LEU A 27 -2.33 -1.26 9.17
CA LEU A 27 -2.85 -2.34 10.02
C LEU A 27 -2.12 -2.41 11.36
N ASN A 28 -1.13 -1.55 11.58
CA ASN A 28 -0.42 -1.45 12.84
C ASN A 28 -1.42 -1.17 13.98
N PRO A 29 -1.27 -1.81 15.14
CA PRO A 29 -2.13 -1.52 16.30
C PRO A 29 -1.91 -0.07 16.77
N GLY A 30 -2.96 0.53 17.33
CA GLY A 30 -2.93 1.90 17.86
C GLY A 30 -4.08 2.76 17.34
N LEU A 31 -4.04 4.05 17.71
CA LEU A 31 -5.10 5.02 17.41
C LEU A 31 -5.37 5.20 15.91
N HIS A 32 -4.32 5.07 15.10
CA HIS A 32 -4.41 5.28 13.65
C HIS A 32 -4.61 4.00 12.86
N LYS A 33 -4.93 2.87 13.51
CA LYS A 33 -5.26 1.63 12.79
C LYS A 33 -6.41 1.91 11.83
N TYR A 34 -6.25 1.45 10.59
CA TYR A 34 -7.17 1.68 9.48
C TYR A 34 -7.18 3.10 8.89
N THR A 35 -6.25 3.97 9.25
CA THR A 35 -6.06 5.25 8.55
C THR A 35 -5.46 5.02 7.17
N TYR A 36 -6.04 5.68 6.18
CA TYR A 36 -5.55 5.68 4.81
C TYR A 36 -4.52 6.78 4.60
N LYS A 37 -3.52 6.48 3.77
CA LYS A 37 -2.61 7.47 3.21
C LYS A 37 -2.31 7.12 1.76
N ARG A 38 -2.11 8.13 0.94
CA ARG A 38 -1.66 7.95 -0.43
C ARG A 38 -0.16 8.10 -0.47
N VAL A 39 0.51 7.13 -1.08
CA VAL A 39 1.96 7.06 -1.11
C VAL A 39 2.45 6.71 -2.49
N ARG A 40 3.66 7.16 -2.81
CA ARG A 40 4.47 6.54 -3.84
C ARG A 40 5.24 5.40 -3.18
N ALA A 41 5.15 4.21 -3.73
CA ALA A 41 5.77 3.02 -3.16
C ALA A 41 6.25 2.07 -4.25
N GLN A 42 7.16 1.18 -3.87
CA GLN A 42 7.55 0.02 -4.66
C GLN A 42 7.04 -1.24 -3.97
N VAL A 43 6.58 -2.20 -4.76
CA VAL A 43 6.08 -3.50 -4.27
C VAL A 43 6.86 -4.65 -4.91
N SER A 44 6.88 -5.78 -4.21
CA SER A 44 7.57 -7.00 -4.66
C SER A 44 6.87 -8.23 -4.09
N SER A 45 6.66 -9.26 -4.91
CA SER A 45 6.15 -10.55 -4.43
C SER A 45 7.12 -11.25 -3.47
N ASP A 46 8.43 -10.99 -3.62
CA ASP A 46 9.41 -11.44 -2.62
C ASP A 46 9.22 -10.68 -1.30
N LEU A 47 8.76 -11.41 -0.28
CA LEU A 47 8.49 -10.90 1.06
C LEU A 47 9.74 -10.44 1.81
N LYS A 48 10.94 -10.84 1.36
CA LYS A 48 12.21 -10.47 2.02
C LYS A 48 12.87 -9.24 1.41
N LYS A 49 12.40 -8.78 0.25
CA LYS A 49 13.02 -7.66 -0.48
C LYS A 49 12.86 -6.33 0.24
N PHE A 50 11.72 -6.10 0.90
CA PHE A 50 11.45 -4.88 1.66
C PHE A 50 11.07 -5.19 3.11
N PRO A 51 11.33 -4.25 4.05
CA PRO A 51 11.13 -4.48 5.48
C PRO A 51 9.67 -4.41 5.94
N ASP A 52 8.76 -3.88 5.12
CA ASP A 52 7.33 -3.74 5.43
C ASP A 52 6.48 -4.72 4.60
N GLN A 53 5.33 -5.11 5.15
CA GLN A 53 4.42 -6.06 4.49
C GLN A 53 3.17 -5.37 3.96
N LEU A 54 2.69 -5.87 2.82
CA LEU A 54 1.48 -5.41 2.15
C LEU A 54 0.51 -6.57 1.94
N GLN A 55 -0.66 -6.43 2.54
CA GLN A 55 -1.82 -7.28 2.27
C GLN A 55 -2.66 -6.68 1.15
N VAL A 56 -3.18 -7.54 0.28
CA VAL A 56 -3.97 -7.11 -0.87
C VAL A 56 -5.41 -7.54 -0.68
N ARG A 57 -6.34 -6.58 -0.79
CA ARG A 57 -7.76 -6.84 -0.93
C ARG A 57 -8.23 -6.47 -2.32
N LEU A 58 -9.08 -7.31 -2.87
CA LEU A 58 -9.74 -7.03 -4.15
C LEU A 58 -10.90 -6.06 -3.93
N GLY A 59 -11.40 -5.43 -5.00
CA GLY A 59 -12.46 -4.40 -4.93
C GLY A 59 -13.74 -4.79 -4.18
N ARG A 60 -14.01 -6.08 -4.00
CA ARG A 60 -15.13 -6.60 -3.17
C ARG A 60 -14.76 -6.90 -1.73
N GLY A 61 -13.60 -6.45 -1.25
CA GLY A 61 -13.09 -6.66 0.10
C GLY A 61 -12.50 -8.05 0.37
N GLN A 62 -12.49 -8.94 -0.64
CA GLN A 62 -11.93 -10.28 -0.53
C GLN A 62 -10.40 -10.20 -0.35
N MET A 63 -9.89 -10.95 0.63
CA MET A 63 -8.44 -11.02 0.86
C MET A 63 -7.80 -11.88 -0.24
N SER A 64 -6.83 -11.30 -0.95
CA SER A 64 -6.03 -12.05 -1.91
C SER A 64 -5.08 -13.01 -1.20
N LYS A 65 -4.75 -14.12 -1.86
CA LYS A 65 -3.69 -15.03 -1.40
C LYS A 65 -2.30 -14.42 -1.61
N SER A 66 -2.18 -13.52 -2.59
CA SER A 66 -0.92 -12.84 -2.91
C SER A 66 -0.57 -11.84 -1.81
N ARG A 67 0.65 -11.96 -1.30
CA ARG A 67 1.24 -11.02 -0.35
C ARG A 67 2.45 -10.38 -0.99
N PHE A 68 2.69 -9.13 -0.65
CA PHE A 68 3.82 -8.38 -1.18
C PHE A 68 4.62 -7.79 -0.02
N SER A 69 5.91 -7.58 -0.24
CA SER A 69 6.66 -6.61 0.53
C SER A 69 6.52 -5.24 -0.12
N ILE A 70 6.56 -4.18 0.68
CA ILE A 70 6.38 -2.81 0.22
C ILE A 70 7.49 -1.91 0.77
N LYS A 71 7.93 -0.96 -0.04
CA LYS A 71 8.76 0.16 0.37
C LYS A 71 8.05 1.46 0.04
N VAL A 72 7.66 2.19 1.08
CA VAL A 72 7.07 3.53 0.93
C VAL A 72 8.20 4.51 0.62
N LEU A 73 8.12 5.20 -0.52
CA LEU A 73 9.10 6.19 -0.97
C LEU A 73 8.75 7.61 -0.49
N GLY A 74 7.45 7.91 -0.38
CA GLY A 74 6.96 9.20 0.12
C GLY A 74 5.45 9.30 0.07
N ASP A 75 4.89 10.29 0.77
CA ASP A 75 3.45 10.57 0.75
C ASP A 75 3.09 11.42 -0.47
N VAL A 76 1.94 11.16 -1.08
CA VAL A 76 1.44 11.89 -2.25
C VAL A 76 0.35 12.86 -1.82
N GLN A 77 0.65 14.15 -1.94
CA GLN A 77 -0.29 15.22 -1.63
C GLN A 77 -1.29 15.39 -2.77
N ARG A 78 -2.57 15.12 -2.51
CA ARG A 78 -3.64 15.28 -3.51
C ARG A 78 -4.31 16.64 -3.48
N MET A 79 -4.29 17.33 -2.33
CA MET A 79 -4.91 18.64 -2.23
C MET A 79 -4.09 19.66 -3.05
N PRO A 80 -4.74 20.41 -3.95
CA PRO A 80 -4.08 21.52 -4.63
C PRO A 80 -3.51 22.48 -3.59
N ALA A 81 -2.33 23.05 -3.84
CA ALA A 81 -1.64 23.92 -2.88
C ALA A 81 -2.50 25.08 -2.36
N LYS A 82 -3.51 25.51 -3.14
CA LYS A 82 -4.47 26.56 -2.78
C LYS A 82 -5.41 26.20 -1.62
N TYR A 83 -5.57 24.90 -1.31
CA TYR A 83 -6.48 24.39 -0.27
C TYR A 83 -5.73 23.73 0.89
N LEU A 84 -4.42 23.93 0.96
CA LEU A 84 -3.59 23.62 2.14
C LEU A 84 -3.57 24.82 3.08
#